data_AF-A0AAN0KDG3-F1
#
_entry.id   AF-A0AAN0KDG3-F1
#
_cell.length_a   1.000
_cell.length_b   1.000
_cell.length_c   1.000
_cell.angle_alpha   90.00
_cell.angle_beta   90.00
_cell.angle_gamma   90.00
#
_symmetry.space_group_name_H-M   'P 1'
#
loop_
_entity.id
_entity.type
_entity.pdbx_description
1 polymer ?
#
loop_
_entity_poly.entity_id
_entity_poly.type
_entity_poly.pdbx_seq_one_letter_code
_entity_poly.pdbx_strand_id
1 'polypeptide(L)'
;MPVPADPERQSTSSTPEGDTSPQKPLSFLGKSKRLAARIQAIPSVAHLIRAGERFNDRMGNQFGAAITYFSFLSLIPILMVSFAAVGFVLASNPDLLTGLINRIVNSISDPNLANTLKSTVNTAVQQRTTVGLTGLLIALYSGISWMGNLREAIRAQSRDVWERNPKDEEKIYFQYTRDFLSLTGLVIALIITLFLTSVAGTAQNMIVTALGLDGIEWLRPALTLIALSISIFANYLLFLWIFFVLPRHKPKRKALFRGTLIAAVGFEAIKFAMTVALPKLASSPSGAAFGSVIGLMAFFYFFARLTLFCAAWIATANYQGDISTDQNEQEKEPPSPR
;
A
#
# COMPACT_ATOMS: atom_id res chain seq x y z
N MET A 1 49.24 7.30 79.27
CA MET A 1 49.79 6.00 79.67
C MET A 1 48.89 5.43 80.75
N PRO A 2 48.35 4.22 80.53
CA PRO A 2 49.03 2.99 80.96
C PRO A 2 49.30 2.00 79.81
N VAL A 3 49.94 0.90 80.21
CA VAL A 3 50.83 -0.07 79.53
C VAL A 3 50.07 -1.17 78.76
N PRO A 4 50.70 -1.88 77.79
CA PRO A 4 50.03 -2.71 76.78
C PRO A 4 49.98 -4.21 77.14
N ALA A 5 49.26 -4.98 76.33
CA ALA A 5 49.34 -6.44 76.28
C ALA A 5 49.28 -6.93 74.82
N ASP A 6 50.31 -7.68 74.44
CA ASP A 6 50.43 -8.61 73.30
C ASP A 6 50.18 -10.05 73.86
N PRO A 7 50.19 -11.19 73.12
CA PRO A 7 50.25 -11.44 71.66
C PRO A 7 49.37 -12.65 71.19
N GLU A 8 49.62 -13.09 69.93
CA GLU A 8 49.40 -14.43 69.33
C GLU A 8 48.06 -14.78 68.63
N ARG A 9 48.13 -14.97 67.29
CA ARG A 9 48.02 -16.31 66.66
C ARG A 9 48.39 -16.34 65.17
N GLN A 10 49.03 -17.45 64.81
CA GLN A 10 49.65 -17.86 63.55
C GLN A 10 48.67 -18.22 62.41
N SER A 11 49.13 -18.11 61.15
CA SER A 11 49.02 -19.11 60.05
C SER A 11 49.45 -18.46 58.72
N THR A 12 50.63 -18.77 58.17
CA THR A 12 50.98 -19.88 57.24
C THR A 12 50.16 -19.95 55.94
N SER A 13 50.93 -19.91 54.86
CA SER A 13 50.65 -20.05 53.43
C SER A 13 49.83 -21.27 52.97
N SER A 14 49.08 -21.12 51.88
CA SER A 14 48.93 -22.17 50.84
C SER A 14 48.49 -21.57 49.49
N THR A 15 48.95 -22.20 48.41
CA THR A 15 48.96 -21.75 46.99
C THR A 15 47.68 -22.19 46.21
N PRO A 16 47.60 -22.15 44.87
CA PRO A 16 46.64 -21.36 44.08
C PRO A 16 45.47 -22.18 43.50
N GLU A 17 44.31 -21.56 43.27
CA GLU A 17 43.22 -22.20 42.51
C GLU A 17 42.55 -21.23 41.52
N GLY A 18 42.46 -21.69 40.27
CA GLY A 18 41.25 -21.52 39.47
C GLY A 18 41.13 -20.27 38.60
N ASP A 19 41.84 -20.27 37.48
CA ASP A 19 41.44 -19.50 36.29
C ASP A 19 40.12 -20.07 35.74
N THR A 20 39.07 -19.25 35.66
CA THR A 20 37.95 -19.42 34.73
C THR A 20 37.16 -18.12 34.59
N SER A 21 37.75 -17.18 33.85
CA SER A 21 37.02 -16.01 33.35
C SER A 21 36.26 -16.39 32.06
N PRO A 22 34.92 -16.25 31.96
CA PRO A 22 34.20 -16.54 30.72
C PRO A 22 34.40 -15.43 29.67
N GLN A 23 35.50 -15.46 28.93
CA GLN A 23 35.71 -14.63 27.74
C GLN A 23 34.89 -15.15 26.54
N LYS A 24 33.55 -15.01 26.55
CA LYS A 24 32.74 -15.21 25.34
C LYS A 24 31.35 -14.57 25.44
N PRO A 25 31.26 -13.23 25.28
CA PRO A 25 30.16 -12.70 24.46
C PRO A 25 30.53 -11.55 23.50
N LEU A 26 31.76 -11.02 23.50
CA LEU A 26 32.10 -9.84 22.67
C LEU A 26 32.38 -10.13 21.18
N SER A 27 32.79 -11.33 20.80
CA SER A 27 33.21 -11.63 19.42
C SER A 27 32.04 -11.75 18.44
N PHE A 28 30.86 -12.17 18.91
CA PHE A 28 29.66 -12.27 18.08
C PHE A 28 29.05 -10.91 17.76
N LEU A 29 29.09 -9.95 18.70
CA LEU A 29 28.63 -8.57 18.50
C LEU A 29 29.52 -7.79 17.50
N GLY A 30 30.83 -8.05 17.49
CA GLY A 30 31.75 -7.43 16.53
C GLY A 30 31.56 -7.95 15.09
N LYS A 31 31.32 -9.26 14.94
CA LYS A 31 31.07 -9.89 13.63
C LYS A 31 29.72 -9.45 13.05
N SER A 32 28.68 -9.35 13.87
CA SER A 32 27.36 -8.88 13.42
C SER A 32 27.38 -7.41 12.99
N LYS A 33 28.10 -6.53 13.72
CA LYS A 33 28.29 -5.12 13.32
C LYS A 33 29.08 -4.98 12.01
N ARG A 34 30.13 -5.78 11.80
CA ARG A 34 30.89 -5.79 10.53
C ARG A 34 30.09 -6.34 9.35
N LEU A 35 29.29 -7.38 9.56
CA LEU A 35 28.39 -7.92 8.53
C LEU A 35 27.27 -6.91 8.20
N ALA A 36 26.69 -6.27 9.22
CA ALA A 36 25.71 -5.20 9.03
C ALA A 36 26.31 -4.03 8.22
N ALA A 37 27.52 -3.56 8.56
CA ALA A 37 28.19 -2.51 7.81
C ALA A 37 28.50 -2.91 6.36
N ARG A 38 28.85 -4.18 6.10
CA ARG A 38 29.13 -4.70 4.75
C ARG A 38 27.85 -4.85 3.91
N ILE A 39 26.73 -5.20 4.54
CA ILE A 39 25.41 -5.25 3.90
C ILE A 39 24.90 -3.83 3.63
N GLN A 40 25.11 -2.89 4.55
CA GLN A 40 24.80 -1.48 4.38
C GLN A 40 25.64 -0.80 3.29
N ALA A 41 26.83 -1.32 2.98
CA ALA A 41 27.68 -0.81 1.91
C ALA A 41 27.18 -1.17 0.49
N ILE A 42 26.20 -2.09 0.36
CA ILE A 42 25.60 -2.41 -0.94
C ILE A 42 24.71 -1.23 -1.37
N PRO A 43 24.90 -0.65 -2.57
CA PRO A 43 24.22 0.58 -2.98
C PRO A 43 22.68 0.48 -2.99
N SER A 44 22.12 -0.70 -3.29
CA SER A 44 20.68 -0.95 -3.23
C SER A 44 20.14 -1.04 -1.79
N VAL A 45 20.90 -1.64 -0.87
CA VAL A 45 20.52 -1.76 0.55
C VAL A 45 20.70 -0.41 1.25
N ALA A 46 21.77 0.32 0.95
CA ALA A 46 21.96 1.69 1.41
C ALA A 46 20.81 2.60 0.95
N HIS A 47 20.31 2.40 -0.27
CA HIS A 47 19.16 3.16 -0.77
C HIS A 47 17.84 2.74 -0.09
N LEU A 48 17.66 1.44 0.20
CA LEU A 48 16.52 0.94 0.98
C LEU A 48 16.47 1.51 2.39
N ILE A 49 17.63 1.56 3.07
CA ILE A 49 17.75 2.10 4.41
C ILE A 49 17.44 3.60 4.40
N ARG A 50 18.03 4.37 3.47
CA ARG A 50 17.73 5.80 3.29
C ARG A 50 16.25 6.06 3.00
N ALA A 51 15.63 5.22 2.18
CA ALA A 51 14.20 5.31 1.88
C ALA A 51 13.35 5.00 3.12
N GLY A 52 13.77 4.02 3.94
CA GLY A 52 13.10 3.66 5.19
C GLY A 52 13.22 4.72 6.28
N GLU A 53 14.41 5.31 6.45
CA GLU A 53 14.64 6.45 7.34
C GLU A 53 13.77 7.63 6.92
N ARG A 54 13.81 8.03 5.64
CA ARG A 54 12.95 9.11 5.14
C ARG A 54 11.47 8.80 5.32
N PHE A 55 11.02 7.57 5.06
CA PHE A 55 9.63 7.18 5.28
C PHE A 55 9.20 7.34 6.75
N ASN A 56 10.07 6.97 7.69
CA ASN A 56 9.76 7.08 9.12
C ASN A 56 9.81 8.54 9.61
N ASP A 57 10.85 9.29 9.21
CA ASP A 57 11.01 10.71 9.54
C ASP A 57 9.86 11.56 9.00
N ARG A 58 9.29 11.15 7.87
CA ARG A 58 8.15 11.82 7.22
C ARG A 58 6.80 11.28 7.64
N MET A 59 6.71 10.64 8.81
CA MET A 59 5.48 10.11 9.38
C MET A 59 4.68 9.21 8.41
N GLY A 60 5.37 8.41 7.60
CA GLY A 60 4.73 7.58 6.59
C GLY A 60 3.73 6.57 7.16
N ASN A 61 3.95 6.11 8.39
CA ASN A 61 3.00 5.24 9.10
C ASN A 61 1.69 5.97 9.44
N GLN A 62 1.78 7.21 9.92
CA GLN A 62 0.63 8.03 10.28
C GLN A 62 -0.15 8.45 9.03
N PHE A 63 0.55 8.83 7.96
CA PHE A 63 -0.10 9.09 6.66
C PHE A 63 -0.77 7.84 6.10
N GLY A 64 -0.14 6.66 6.22
CA GLY A 64 -0.75 5.38 5.86
C GLY A 64 -2.05 5.12 6.62
N ALA A 65 -2.07 5.38 7.93
CA ALA A 65 -3.28 5.27 8.75
C ALA A 65 -4.37 6.28 8.33
N ALA A 66 -4.01 7.53 8.06
CA ALA A 66 -4.95 8.54 7.57
C ALA A 66 -5.56 8.15 6.22
N ILE A 67 -4.75 7.72 5.25
CA ILE A 67 -5.23 7.23 3.94
C ILE A 67 -6.17 6.04 4.13
N THR A 68 -5.87 5.13 5.06
CA THR A 68 -6.72 3.98 5.36
C THR A 68 -8.10 4.42 5.84
N TYR A 69 -8.15 5.36 6.78
CA TYR A 69 -9.38 5.95 7.29
C TYR A 69 -10.21 6.61 6.18
N PHE A 70 -9.59 7.47 5.36
CA PHE A 70 -10.28 8.11 4.24
C PHE A 70 -10.75 7.09 3.19
N SER A 71 -9.95 6.06 2.92
CA SER A 71 -10.32 4.97 2.00
C SER A 71 -11.54 4.22 2.53
N PHE A 72 -11.57 3.91 3.83
CA PHE A 72 -12.72 3.26 4.45
C PHE A 72 -14.01 4.06 4.28
N LEU A 73 -13.96 5.35 4.64
CA LEU A 73 -15.13 6.22 4.59
C LEU A 73 -15.62 6.40 3.15
N SER A 74 -14.72 6.38 2.17
CA SER A 74 -15.08 6.47 0.75
C SER A 74 -15.80 5.23 0.21
N LEU A 75 -15.75 4.09 0.92
CA LEU A 75 -16.48 2.88 0.50
C LEU A 75 -17.98 3.07 0.55
N ILE A 76 -18.51 3.76 1.56
CA ILE A 76 -19.96 3.90 1.73
C ILE A 76 -20.57 4.62 0.51
N PRO A 77 -20.06 5.79 0.08
CA PRO A 77 -20.56 6.44 -1.13
C PRO A 77 -20.31 5.63 -2.40
N ILE A 78 -19.16 4.96 -2.54
CA ILE A 78 -18.88 4.10 -3.70
C ILE A 78 -19.88 2.95 -3.79
N LEU A 79 -20.23 2.34 -2.65
CA LEU A 79 -21.25 1.29 -2.58
C LEU A 79 -22.64 1.85 -2.91
N MET A 80 -22.99 3.05 -2.44
CA MET A 80 -24.25 3.72 -2.81
C MET A 80 -24.35 3.96 -4.32
N VAL A 81 -23.28 4.47 -4.95
CA VAL A 81 -23.23 4.68 -6.40
C VAL A 81 -23.32 3.35 -7.14
N SER A 82 -22.61 2.31 -6.68
CA SER A 82 -22.64 0.97 -7.28
C SER A 82 -24.03 0.35 -7.17
N PHE A 83 -24.68 0.48 -6.01
CA PHE A 83 -26.04 0.02 -5.77
C PHE A 83 -27.06 0.73 -6.65
N ALA A 84 -26.93 2.05 -6.82
CA ALA A 84 -27.77 2.82 -7.73
C ALA A 84 -27.53 2.43 -9.19
N ALA A 85 -26.28 2.24 -9.60
CA ALA A 85 -25.93 1.80 -10.96
C ALA A 85 -26.56 0.44 -11.28
N VAL A 86 -26.46 -0.52 -10.36
CA VAL A 86 -27.18 -1.81 -10.47
C VAL A 86 -28.68 -1.56 -10.56
N GLY A 87 -29.25 -0.73 -9.68
CA GLY A 87 -30.68 -0.38 -9.70
C GLY A 87 -31.16 0.22 -11.03
N PHE A 88 -30.35 1.06 -11.69
CA PHE A 88 -30.64 1.59 -13.02
C PHE A 88 -30.57 0.51 -14.10
N VAL A 89 -29.51 -0.31 -14.11
CA VAL A 89 -29.37 -1.41 -15.08
C VAL A 89 -30.51 -2.42 -14.98
N LEU A 90 -30.89 -2.76 -13.74
CA LEU A 90 -31.99 -3.69 -13.45
C LEU A 90 -33.36 -3.08 -13.80
N ALA A 91 -33.57 -1.79 -13.54
CA ALA A 91 -34.79 -1.09 -13.96
C ALA A 91 -34.95 -1.05 -15.48
N SER A 92 -33.85 -0.95 -16.23
CA SER A 92 -33.84 -0.95 -17.70
C SER A 92 -33.99 -2.34 -18.31
N ASN A 93 -33.77 -3.42 -17.55
CA ASN A 93 -33.82 -4.81 -18.03
C ASN A 93 -34.63 -5.71 -17.06
N PRO A 94 -35.97 -5.62 -17.05
CA PRO A 94 -36.82 -6.40 -16.15
C PRO A 94 -36.67 -7.92 -16.31
N ASP A 95 -36.30 -8.41 -17.50
CA ASP A 95 -36.01 -9.83 -17.74
C ASP A 95 -34.71 -10.31 -17.06
N LEU A 96 -33.66 -9.48 -17.05
CA LEU A 96 -32.42 -9.76 -16.30
C LEU A 96 -32.69 -9.76 -14.79
N LEU A 97 -33.54 -8.85 -14.32
CA LEU A 97 -33.95 -8.77 -12.92
C LEU A 97 -34.67 -10.06 -12.47
N THR A 98 -35.63 -10.51 -13.28
CA THR A 98 -36.42 -11.71 -12.98
C THR A 98 -35.58 -12.97 -13.07
N GLY A 99 -34.69 -13.08 -14.06
CA GLY A 99 -33.76 -14.20 -14.20
C GLY A 99 -32.68 -14.26 -13.09
N LEU A 100 -32.13 -13.12 -12.68
CA LEU A 100 -31.11 -13.04 -11.63
C LEU A 100 -31.70 -13.32 -10.25
N ILE A 101 -32.86 -12.71 -9.93
CA ILE A 101 -33.58 -13.00 -8.68
C ILE A 101 -33.97 -14.47 -8.64
N ASN A 102 -34.55 -15.03 -9.71
CA ASN A 102 -34.96 -16.44 -9.70
C ASN A 102 -33.75 -17.38 -9.58
N ARG A 103 -32.62 -17.11 -10.23
CA ARG A 103 -31.40 -17.95 -10.06
C ARG A 103 -30.81 -17.86 -8.65
N ILE A 104 -30.74 -16.67 -8.06
CA ILE A 104 -30.15 -16.48 -6.73
C ILE A 104 -31.09 -17.02 -5.65
N VAL A 105 -32.38 -16.70 -5.73
CA VAL A 105 -33.41 -17.15 -4.77
C VAL A 105 -33.59 -18.67 -4.83
N ASN A 106 -33.61 -19.28 -6.03
CA ASN A 106 -33.73 -20.73 -6.14
C ASN A 106 -32.45 -21.48 -5.72
N SER A 107 -31.31 -20.79 -5.62
CA SER A 107 -30.05 -21.34 -5.11
C SER A 107 -29.91 -21.20 -3.58
N ILE A 108 -30.81 -20.46 -2.94
CA ILE A 108 -30.79 -20.22 -1.49
C ILE A 108 -31.92 -21.02 -0.86
N SER A 109 -31.56 -22.03 -0.06
CA SER A 109 -32.52 -22.89 0.62
C SER A 109 -33.25 -22.22 1.79
N ASP A 110 -32.78 -21.06 2.26
CA ASP A 110 -33.39 -20.28 3.34
C ASP A 110 -34.38 -19.23 2.82
N PRO A 111 -35.69 -19.35 3.14
CA PRO A 111 -36.73 -18.41 2.72
C PRO A 111 -36.50 -16.97 3.21
N ASN A 112 -35.85 -16.79 4.36
CA ASN A 112 -35.61 -15.46 4.92
C ASN A 112 -34.58 -14.69 4.10
N LEU A 113 -33.46 -15.35 3.77
CA LEU A 113 -32.43 -14.77 2.91
C LEU A 113 -32.97 -14.43 1.52
N ALA A 114 -33.82 -15.30 0.95
CA ALA A 114 -34.49 -15.03 -0.31
C ALA A 114 -35.39 -13.79 -0.26
N ASN A 115 -36.17 -13.62 0.80
CA ASN A 115 -37.05 -12.46 0.98
C ASN A 115 -36.27 -11.17 1.23
N THR A 116 -35.20 -11.22 2.03
CA THR A 116 -34.30 -10.09 2.23
C THR A 116 -33.68 -9.64 0.91
N LEU A 117 -33.16 -10.59 0.11
CA LEU A 117 -32.59 -10.28 -1.21
C LEU A 117 -33.61 -9.64 -2.15
N LYS A 118 -34.82 -10.20 -2.25
CA LYS A 118 -35.90 -9.62 -3.06
C LYS A 118 -36.23 -8.20 -2.61
N SER A 119 -36.34 -7.98 -1.30
CA SER A 119 -36.59 -6.65 -0.72
C SER A 119 -35.47 -5.67 -1.06
N THR A 120 -34.21 -6.05 -0.84
CA THR A 120 -33.03 -5.23 -1.15
C THR A 120 -32.97 -4.85 -2.62
N VAL A 121 -33.24 -5.78 -3.54
CA VAL A 121 -33.25 -5.50 -4.99
C VAL A 121 -34.39 -4.54 -5.35
N ASN A 122 -35.59 -4.75 -4.80
CA ASN A 122 -36.72 -3.86 -5.05
C ASN A 122 -36.45 -2.44 -4.50
N THR A 123 -35.90 -2.34 -3.30
CA THR A 123 -35.45 -1.05 -2.73
C THR A 123 -34.39 -0.39 -3.60
N ALA A 124 -33.44 -1.16 -4.16
CA ALA A 124 -32.43 -0.64 -5.09
C ALA A 124 -33.06 0.01 -6.31
N VAL A 125 -34.04 -0.65 -6.91
CA VAL A 125 -34.74 -0.15 -8.10
C VAL A 125 -35.60 1.07 -7.78
N GLN A 126 -36.33 1.05 -6.65
CA GLN A 126 -37.22 2.15 -6.27
C GLN A 126 -36.46 3.42 -5.88
N GLN A 127 -35.38 3.27 -5.11
CA GLN A 127 -34.61 4.40 -4.58
C GLN A 127 -33.40 4.77 -5.45
N ARG A 128 -33.23 4.15 -6.63
CA ARG A 128 -32.06 4.32 -7.52
C ARG A 128 -31.68 5.77 -7.78
N THR A 129 -32.66 6.65 -8.02
CA THR A 129 -32.39 8.05 -8.35
C THR A 129 -31.91 8.83 -7.13
N THR A 130 -32.60 8.70 -5.99
CA THR A 130 -32.25 9.40 -4.75
C THR A 130 -30.90 8.91 -4.20
N VAL A 131 -30.71 7.59 -4.10
CA VAL A 131 -29.46 6.98 -3.61
C VAL A 131 -28.33 7.22 -4.59
N GLY A 132 -28.60 7.21 -5.91
CA GLY A 132 -27.62 7.50 -6.94
C GLY A 132 -27.14 8.94 -6.91
N LEU A 133 -28.04 9.91 -6.82
CA LEU A 133 -27.67 11.33 -6.79
C LEU A 133 -26.96 11.71 -5.49
N THR A 134 -27.51 11.31 -4.34
CA THR A 134 -26.87 11.58 -3.04
C THR A 134 -25.54 10.84 -2.91
N GLY A 135 -25.50 9.56 -3.29
CA GLY A 135 -24.30 8.75 -3.32
C GLY A 135 -23.23 9.36 -4.22
N LEU A 136 -23.59 9.84 -5.41
CA LEU A 136 -22.65 10.46 -6.34
C LEU A 136 -22.09 11.78 -5.80
N LEU A 137 -22.93 12.65 -5.22
CA LEU A 137 -22.45 13.90 -4.59
C LEU A 137 -21.48 13.62 -3.44
N ILE A 138 -21.82 12.68 -2.55
CA ILE A 138 -20.96 12.30 -1.43
C ILE A 138 -19.70 11.60 -1.93
N ALA A 139 -19.80 10.74 -2.96
CA ALA A 139 -18.66 10.04 -3.55
C ALA A 139 -17.69 11.00 -4.23
N LEU A 140 -18.20 12.03 -4.92
CA LEU A 140 -17.36 13.09 -5.49
C LEU A 140 -16.63 13.87 -4.39
N TYR A 141 -17.35 14.31 -3.36
CA TYR A 141 -16.73 15.01 -2.23
C TYR A 141 -15.69 14.16 -1.52
N SER A 142 -16.05 12.91 -1.19
CA SER A 142 -15.18 11.96 -0.51
C SER A 142 -13.97 11.57 -1.36
N GLY A 143 -14.16 11.33 -2.65
CA GLY A 143 -13.10 10.98 -3.59
C GLY A 143 -12.12 12.11 -3.83
N ILE A 144 -12.60 13.35 -3.96
CA ILE A 144 -11.74 14.55 -4.08
C ILE A 144 -10.91 14.72 -2.80
N SER A 145 -11.54 14.60 -1.63
CA SER A 145 -10.86 14.67 -0.33
C SER A 145 -9.81 13.56 -0.19
N TRP A 146 -10.16 12.32 -0.54
CA TRP A 146 -9.22 11.20 -0.52
C TRP A 146 -8.02 11.42 -1.45
N MET A 147 -8.26 11.88 -2.68
CA MET A 147 -7.19 12.17 -3.65
C MET A 147 -6.29 13.30 -3.15
N GLY A 148 -6.87 14.36 -2.57
CA GLY A 148 -6.12 15.45 -1.95
C GLY A 148 -5.21 14.97 -0.83
N ASN A 149 -5.72 14.11 0.06
CA ASN A 149 -4.96 13.52 1.18
C ASN A 149 -3.85 12.57 0.70
N LEU A 150 -4.14 11.70 -0.27
CA LEU A 150 -3.14 10.80 -0.86
C LEU A 150 -2.02 11.60 -1.51
N ARG A 151 -2.36 12.64 -2.26
CA ARG A 151 -1.38 13.51 -2.91
C ARG A 151 -0.53 14.26 -1.89
N GLU A 152 -1.12 14.83 -0.85
CA GLU A 152 -0.35 15.53 0.19
C GLU A 152 0.57 14.58 0.95
N ALA A 153 0.12 13.36 1.23
CA ALA A 153 0.95 12.33 1.85
C ALA A 153 2.15 11.97 0.96
N ILE A 154 1.94 11.73 -0.34
CA ILE A 154 3.03 11.47 -1.30
C ILE A 154 3.98 12.68 -1.39
N ARG A 155 3.44 13.91 -1.40
CA ARG A 155 4.25 15.13 -1.41
C ARG A 155 5.09 15.27 -0.15
N ALA A 156 4.54 14.95 1.02
CA ALA A 156 5.26 14.99 2.29
C ALA A 156 6.48 14.05 2.27
N GLN A 157 6.39 12.90 1.59
CA GLN A 157 7.52 12.00 1.38
C GLN A 157 8.57 12.58 0.43
N SER A 158 8.15 13.32 -0.60
CA SER A 158 9.04 13.86 -1.63
C SER A 158 9.67 15.22 -1.32
N ARG A 159 9.11 16.02 -0.39
CA ARG A 159 9.65 17.34 -0.06
C ARG A 159 11.01 17.22 0.66
N ASP A 160 11.93 18.12 0.35
CA ASP A 160 13.25 18.15 0.98
C ASP A 160 13.20 18.75 2.39
N VAL A 161 12.37 19.78 2.60
CA VAL A 161 12.07 20.33 3.93
C VAL A 161 10.69 19.84 4.39
N TRP A 162 10.51 19.59 5.69
CA TRP A 162 9.22 19.16 6.25
C TRP A 162 8.19 20.30 6.25
N GLU A 163 8.67 21.50 6.58
CA GLU A 163 7.87 22.71 6.61
C GLU A 163 7.31 23.05 5.23
N ARG A 164 6.04 23.47 5.23
CA ARG A 164 5.35 23.90 4.02
C ARG A 164 5.88 25.28 3.65
N ASN A 165 6.53 25.39 2.48
CA ASN A 165 6.95 26.69 1.99
C ASN A 165 5.72 27.58 1.75
N PRO A 166 5.71 28.84 2.22
CA PRO A 166 4.61 29.78 2.00
C PRO A 166 4.30 30.01 0.51
N LYS A 167 5.28 29.77 -0.37
CA LYS A 167 5.15 29.88 -1.83
C LYS A 167 4.40 28.71 -2.50
N ASP A 168 4.12 27.63 -1.76
CA ASP A 168 3.40 26.45 -2.25
C ASP A 168 1.87 26.52 -2.05
N GLU A 169 1.35 27.64 -1.54
CA GLU A 169 -0.10 27.88 -1.41
C GLU A 169 -0.76 28.09 -2.78
N GLU A 170 -1.29 27.00 -3.35
CA GLU A 170 -2.20 27.08 -4.49
C GLU A 170 -3.56 27.66 -4.04
N LYS A 171 -4.20 28.44 -4.92
CA LYS A 171 -5.61 28.81 -4.75
C LYS A 171 -6.43 27.52 -4.63
N ILE A 172 -7.29 27.46 -3.61
CA ILE A 172 -8.12 26.29 -3.25
C ILE A 172 -8.82 25.70 -4.49
N TYR A 173 -9.38 26.55 -5.36
CA TYR A 173 -10.05 26.13 -6.59
C TYR A 173 -9.17 25.31 -7.55
N PHE A 174 -7.91 25.70 -7.75
CA PHE A 174 -7.02 25.00 -8.67
C PHE A 174 -6.59 23.63 -8.12
N GLN A 175 -6.45 23.55 -6.79
CA GLN A 175 -6.19 22.31 -6.09
C GLN A 175 -7.34 21.30 -6.27
N TYR A 176 -8.57 21.73 -6.03
CA TYR A 176 -9.77 20.90 -6.16
C TYR A 176 -9.99 20.41 -7.60
N THR A 177 -9.82 21.26 -8.61
CA THR A 177 -9.96 20.84 -10.02
C THR A 177 -8.91 19.80 -10.42
N ARG A 178 -7.66 19.96 -9.95
CA ARG A 178 -6.61 18.96 -10.19
C ARG A 178 -6.89 17.65 -9.44
N ASP A 179 -7.39 17.71 -8.21
CA ASP A 179 -7.85 16.53 -7.46
C ASP A 179 -8.95 15.79 -8.21
N PHE A 180 -9.93 16.50 -8.75
CA PHE A 180 -11.00 15.91 -9.54
C PHE A 180 -10.47 15.25 -10.83
N LEU A 181 -9.57 15.92 -11.56
CA LEU A 181 -9.01 15.38 -12.81
C LEU A 181 -8.12 14.16 -12.54
N SER A 182 -7.31 14.20 -11.48
CA SER A 182 -6.52 13.04 -11.06
C SER A 182 -7.42 11.91 -10.58
N LEU A 183 -8.45 12.16 -9.77
CA LEU A 183 -9.42 11.14 -9.37
C LEU A 183 -10.05 10.45 -10.58
N THR A 184 -10.48 11.24 -11.57
CA THR A 184 -11.03 10.72 -12.84
C THR A 184 -10.00 9.86 -13.58
N GLY A 185 -8.75 10.32 -13.68
CA GLY A 185 -7.67 9.54 -14.29
C GLY A 185 -7.39 8.23 -13.55
N LEU A 186 -7.46 8.22 -12.22
CA LEU A 186 -7.31 7.01 -11.41
C LEU A 186 -8.45 6.01 -11.67
N VAL A 187 -9.69 6.48 -11.73
CA VAL A 187 -10.86 5.64 -12.02
C VAL A 187 -10.72 5.02 -13.42
N ILE A 188 -10.31 5.80 -14.42
CA ILE A 188 -10.07 5.30 -15.78
C ILE A 188 -8.94 4.25 -15.78
N ALA A 189 -7.83 4.53 -15.08
CA ALA A 189 -6.72 3.59 -14.96
C ALA A 189 -7.15 2.27 -14.30
N LEU A 190 -8.01 2.35 -13.27
CA LEU A 190 -8.60 1.18 -12.61
C LEU A 190 -9.50 0.40 -13.57
N ILE A 191 -10.38 1.07 -14.32
CA ILE A 191 -11.25 0.40 -15.31
C ILE A 191 -10.41 -0.31 -16.38
N ILE A 192 -9.36 0.34 -16.91
CA ILE A 192 -8.45 -0.27 -17.89
C ILE A 192 -7.72 -1.49 -17.27
N THR A 193 -7.26 -1.36 -16.02
CA THR A 193 -6.60 -2.46 -15.29
C THR A 193 -7.53 -3.64 -15.10
N LEU A 194 -8.78 -3.40 -14.67
CA LEU A 194 -9.80 -4.43 -14.49
C LEU A 194 -10.17 -5.08 -15.82
N PHE A 195 -10.34 -4.28 -16.88
CA PHE A 195 -10.61 -4.77 -18.22
C PHE A 195 -9.48 -5.67 -18.72
N LEU A 196 -8.22 -5.23 -18.60
CA LEU A 196 -7.05 -6.00 -19.03
C LEU A 196 -6.93 -7.32 -18.25
N THR A 197 -7.17 -7.28 -16.94
CA THR A 197 -7.15 -8.47 -16.08
C THR A 197 -8.28 -9.45 -16.44
N SER A 198 -9.48 -8.94 -16.71
CA SER A 198 -10.64 -9.74 -17.12
C SER A 198 -10.45 -10.40 -18.49
N VAL A 199 -9.95 -9.64 -19.47
CA VAL A 199 -9.61 -10.16 -20.81
C VAL A 199 -8.49 -11.19 -20.71
N ALA A 200 -7.47 -10.95 -19.89
CA ALA A 200 -6.39 -11.92 -19.68
C ALA A 200 -6.90 -13.23 -19.09
N GLY A 201 -7.76 -13.16 -18.05
CA GLY A 201 -8.33 -14.36 -17.42
C GLY A 201 -9.29 -15.13 -18.34
N THR A 202 -10.11 -14.43 -19.12
CA THR A 202 -11.01 -15.06 -20.09
C THR A 202 -10.25 -15.66 -21.27
N ALA A 203 -9.25 -14.95 -21.82
CA ALA A 203 -8.36 -15.49 -22.86
C ALA A 203 -7.61 -16.72 -22.36
N GLN A 204 -7.12 -16.72 -21.13
CA GLN A 204 -6.50 -17.89 -20.51
C GLN A 204 -7.47 -19.09 -20.50
N ASN A 205 -8.68 -18.91 -19.96
CA ASN A 205 -9.66 -19.99 -19.91
C ASN A 205 -10.03 -20.50 -21.31
N MET A 206 -10.23 -19.60 -22.28
CA MET A 206 -10.51 -19.97 -23.66
C MET A 206 -9.37 -20.78 -24.30
N ILE A 207 -8.11 -20.40 -24.07
CA ILE A 207 -6.95 -21.13 -24.60
C ILE A 207 -6.82 -22.52 -23.96
N VAL A 208 -7.04 -22.64 -22.64
CA VAL A 208 -7.02 -23.93 -21.92
C VAL A 208 -8.08 -24.87 -22.48
N THR A 209 -9.32 -24.39 -22.63
CA THR A 209 -10.45 -25.19 -23.11
C THR A 209 -10.34 -25.49 -24.61
N ALA A 210 -9.93 -24.53 -25.45
CA ALA A 210 -9.83 -24.71 -26.90
C ALA A 210 -8.72 -25.68 -27.33
N LEU A 211 -7.62 -25.73 -26.58
CA LEU A 211 -6.54 -26.68 -26.84
C LEU A 211 -6.77 -28.06 -26.17
N GLY A 212 -7.89 -28.26 -25.47
CA GLY A 212 -8.22 -29.52 -24.80
C GLY A 212 -7.25 -29.88 -23.66
N LEU A 213 -6.59 -28.87 -23.09
CA LEU A 213 -5.52 -29.03 -22.10
C LEU A 213 -6.00 -29.19 -20.65
N ASP A 214 -7.29 -29.41 -20.44
CA ASP A 214 -7.87 -29.58 -19.10
C ASP A 214 -7.18 -30.68 -18.28
N GLY A 215 -6.57 -31.67 -18.94
CA GLY A 215 -5.85 -32.80 -18.32
C GLY A 215 -4.31 -32.69 -18.21
N ILE A 216 -3.66 -31.62 -18.69
CA ILE A 216 -2.19 -31.50 -18.66
C ILE A 216 -1.77 -30.50 -17.57
N GLU A 217 -1.46 -30.99 -16.38
CA GLU A 217 -1.10 -30.17 -15.21
C GLU A 217 0.14 -29.31 -15.41
N TRP A 218 1.08 -29.68 -16.29
CA TRP A 218 2.33 -28.93 -16.51
C TRP A 218 2.16 -27.63 -17.33
N LEU A 219 1.10 -27.49 -18.14
CA LEU A 219 0.89 -26.25 -18.91
C LEU A 219 0.15 -25.17 -18.11
N ARG A 220 -0.59 -25.55 -17.06
CA ARG A 220 -1.28 -24.63 -16.15
C ARG A 220 -0.34 -23.60 -15.50
N PRO A 221 0.84 -23.97 -14.97
CA PRO A 221 1.84 -23.04 -14.45
C PRO A 221 2.25 -21.93 -15.43
N ALA A 222 2.51 -22.29 -16.70
CA ALA A 222 2.96 -21.35 -17.72
C ALA A 222 1.88 -20.30 -18.02
N LEU A 223 0.62 -20.74 -18.13
CA LEU A 223 -0.52 -19.85 -18.35
C LEU A 223 -0.79 -18.94 -17.14
N THR A 224 -0.70 -19.49 -15.93
CA THR A 224 -0.78 -18.67 -14.70
C THR A 224 0.35 -17.65 -14.61
N LEU A 225 1.55 -17.96 -15.11
CA LEU A 225 2.68 -17.05 -15.13
C LEU A 225 2.45 -15.87 -16.09
N ILE A 226 1.79 -16.12 -17.23
CA ILE A 226 1.38 -15.08 -18.18
C ILE A 226 0.31 -14.18 -17.55
N ALA A 227 -0.74 -14.74 -16.95
CA ALA A 227 -1.77 -13.95 -16.28
C ALA A 227 -1.21 -13.16 -15.08
N LEU A 228 -0.30 -13.74 -14.32
CA LEU A 228 0.42 -13.05 -13.24
C LEU A 228 1.27 -11.91 -13.79
N SER A 229 1.96 -12.11 -14.91
CA SER A 229 2.72 -11.06 -15.58
C SER A 229 1.83 -9.91 -16.05
N ILE A 230 0.65 -10.22 -16.58
CA ILE A 230 -0.35 -9.21 -17.00
C ILE A 230 -0.90 -8.46 -15.77
N SER A 231 -1.20 -9.15 -14.67
CA SER A 231 -1.58 -8.51 -13.39
C SER A 231 -0.50 -7.57 -12.89
N ILE A 232 0.76 -8.01 -12.85
CA ILE A 232 1.90 -7.19 -12.42
C ILE A 232 2.06 -5.97 -13.34
N PHE A 233 1.91 -6.15 -14.66
CA PHE A 233 1.97 -5.05 -15.62
C PHE A 233 0.83 -4.05 -15.42
N ALA A 234 -0.39 -4.51 -15.16
CA ALA A 234 -1.52 -3.63 -14.88
C ALA A 234 -1.31 -2.83 -13.57
N ASN A 235 -0.82 -3.50 -12.51
CA ASN A 235 -0.44 -2.83 -11.26
C ASN A 235 0.70 -1.83 -11.50
N TYR A 236 1.66 -2.17 -12.35
CA TYR A 236 2.75 -1.29 -12.75
C TYR A 236 2.21 -0.01 -13.40
N LEU A 237 1.27 -0.12 -14.35
CA LEU A 237 0.64 1.03 -14.98
C LEU A 237 -0.09 1.91 -13.94
N LEU A 238 -0.80 1.30 -13.00
CA LEU A 238 -1.49 2.01 -11.93
C LEU A 238 -0.50 2.80 -11.06
N PHE A 239 0.56 2.16 -10.56
CA PHE A 239 1.57 2.86 -9.75
C PHE A 239 2.36 3.89 -10.55
N LEU A 240 2.61 3.63 -11.84
CA LEU A 240 3.24 4.60 -12.74
C LEU A 240 2.39 5.85 -12.83
N TRP A 241 1.09 5.67 -13.04
CA TRP A 241 0.13 6.76 -13.08
C TRP A 241 0.13 7.53 -11.75
N ILE A 242 0.10 6.84 -10.61
CA ILE A 242 0.14 7.48 -9.27
C ILE A 242 1.40 8.35 -9.12
N PHE A 243 2.58 7.78 -9.36
CA PHE A 243 3.84 8.50 -9.17
C PHE A 243 4.16 9.50 -10.29
N PHE A 244 3.47 9.45 -11.42
CA PHE A 244 3.63 10.42 -12.50
C PHE A 244 2.68 11.62 -12.35
N VAL A 245 1.43 11.39 -11.91
CA VAL A 245 0.36 12.40 -11.89
C VAL A 245 0.26 13.13 -10.55
N LEU A 246 0.50 12.47 -9.42
CA LEU A 246 0.31 13.10 -8.10
C LEU A 246 1.46 14.06 -7.70
N PRO A 247 2.74 13.79 -7.99
CA PRO A 247 3.82 14.71 -7.68
C PRO A 247 3.73 16.03 -8.46
N ARG A 248 4.04 17.15 -7.80
CA ARG A 248 4.05 18.48 -8.46
C ARG A 248 5.30 18.68 -9.32
N HIS A 249 6.43 18.13 -8.87
CA HIS A 249 7.70 18.16 -9.59
C HIS A 249 7.90 16.81 -10.27
N LYS A 250 8.22 16.84 -11.56
CA LYS A 250 8.36 15.63 -12.37
C LYS A 250 9.54 14.79 -11.84
N PRO A 251 9.30 13.59 -11.30
CA PRO A 251 10.39 12.75 -10.79
C PRO A 251 11.29 12.30 -11.94
N LYS A 252 12.56 12.03 -11.62
CA LYS A 252 13.55 11.52 -12.57
C LYS A 252 13.03 10.23 -13.20
N ARG A 253 12.99 10.15 -14.53
CA ARG A 253 12.40 9.01 -15.28
C ARG A 253 12.95 7.65 -14.82
N LYS A 254 14.28 7.53 -14.61
CA LYS A 254 14.92 6.27 -14.18
C LYS A 254 14.51 5.85 -12.75
N ALA A 255 14.36 6.81 -11.83
CA ALA A 255 13.93 6.54 -10.46
C ALA A 255 12.45 6.15 -10.42
N LEU A 256 11.62 6.85 -11.22
CA LEU A 256 10.20 6.57 -11.38
C LEU A 256 9.96 5.13 -11.83
N PHE A 257 10.49 4.71 -12.98
CA PHE A 257 10.22 3.37 -13.50
C PHE A 257 10.70 2.24 -12.57
N ARG A 258 11.82 2.43 -11.84
CA ARG A 258 12.32 1.45 -10.87
C ARG A 258 11.49 1.42 -9.59
N GLY A 259 11.13 2.58 -9.05
CA GLY A 259 10.28 2.69 -7.87
C GLY A 259 8.88 2.11 -8.13
N THR A 260 8.32 2.37 -9.30
CA THR A 260 7.07 1.75 -9.75
C THR A 260 7.17 0.23 -9.85
N LEU A 261 8.30 -0.31 -10.30
CA LEU A 261 8.48 -1.77 -10.41
C LEU A 261 8.50 -2.41 -9.01
N ILE A 262 9.20 -1.79 -8.06
CA ILE A 262 9.21 -2.21 -6.66
C ILE A 262 7.79 -2.15 -6.07
N ALA A 263 7.02 -1.10 -6.38
CA ALA A 263 5.63 -0.97 -5.95
C ALA A 263 4.75 -2.08 -6.54
N ALA A 264 4.86 -2.37 -7.84
CA ALA A 264 4.06 -3.40 -8.50
C ALA A 264 4.34 -4.79 -7.92
N VAL A 265 5.63 -5.14 -7.73
CA VAL A 265 6.03 -6.43 -7.14
C VAL A 265 5.64 -6.50 -5.67
N GLY A 266 5.87 -5.44 -4.90
CA GLY A 266 5.47 -5.36 -3.50
C GLY A 266 3.95 -5.48 -3.31
N PHE A 267 3.16 -4.90 -4.21
CA PHE A 267 1.71 -4.98 -4.15
C PHE A 267 1.20 -6.39 -4.45
N GLU A 268 1.82 -7.10 -5.41
CA GLU A 268 1.52 -8.51 -5.66
C GLU A 268 1.88 -9.39 -4.45
N ALA A 269 3.01 -9.13 -3.80
CA ALA A 269 3.41 -9.82 -2.57
C ALA A 269 2.42 -9.58 -1.41
N ILE A 270 1.94 -8.33 -1.24
CA ILE A 270 0.92 -8.00 -0.24
C ILE A 270 -0.39 -8.73 -0.55
N LYS A 271 -0.85 -8.71 -1.81
CA LYS A 271 -2.05 -9.44 -2.21
C LYS A 271 -1.93 -10.92 -1.89
N PHE A 272 -0.82 -11.56 -2.26
CA PHE A 272 -0.58 -12.96 -1.94
C PHE A 272 -0.59 -13.23 -0.42
N ALA A 273 0.12 -12.41 0.36
CA ALA A 273 0.13 -12.51 1.82
C ALA A 273 -1.28 -12.38 2.42
N MET A 274 -2.08 -11.44 1.91
CA MET A 274 -3.47 -11.23 2.32
C MET A 274 -4.37 -12.42 1.95
N THR A 275 -4.23 -12.96 0.74
CA THR A 275 -4.97 -14.15 0.30
C THR A 275 -4.73 -15.35 1.20
N VAL A 276 -3.50 -15.50 1.74
CA VAL A 276 -3.16 -16.57 2.68
C VAL A 276 -3.58 -16.25 4.12
N ALA A 277 -3.49 -14.99 4.54
CA ALA A 277 -3.72 -14.57 5.93
C ALA A 277 -5.21 -14.36 6.26
N LEU A 278 -5.99 -13.75 5.38
CA LEU A 278 -7.39 -13.38 5.65
C LEU A 278 -8.30 -14.58 5.92
N PRO A 279 -8.21 -15.72 5.20
CA PRO A 279 -9.04 -16.89 5.50
C PRO A 279 -8.73 -17.47 6.89
N LYS A 280 -7.46 -17.48 7.28
CA LYS A 280 -7.04 -17.92 8.62
C LYS A 280 -7.58 -16.99 9.71
N LEU A 281 -7.58 -15.69 9.45
CA LEU A 281 -8.17 -14.72 10.37
C LEU A 281 -9.69 -14.95 10.52
N ALA A 282 -10.40 -15.15 9.41
CA ALA A 282 -11.84 -15.41 9.37
C ALA A 282 -12.25 -16.73 10.06
N SER A 283 -11.31 -17.66 10.26
CA SER A 283 -11.56 -18.93 10.97
C SER A 283 -11.69 -18.75 12.50
N SER A 284 -11.25 -17.61 13.04
CA SER A 284 -11.40 -17.28 14.46
C SER A 284 -12.77 -16.64 14.73
N PRO A 285 -13.37 -16.82 15.93
CA PRO A 285 -14.66 -16.19 16.28
C PRO A 285 -14.66 -14.67 16.10
N SER A 286 -13.56 -14.00 16.48
CA SER A 286 -13.40 -12.55 16.29
C SER A 286 -13.22 -12.16 14.82
N GLY A 287 -12.51 -12.97 14.04
CA GLY A 287 -12.36 -12.72 12.61
C GLY A 287 -13.60 -13.06 11.79
N ALA A 288 -14.48 -13.96 12.25
CA ALA A 288 -15.79 -14.15 11.64
C ALA A 288 -16.68 -12.91 11.82
N ALA A 289 -16.60 -12.26 13.00
CA ALA A 289 -17.38 -11.06 13.30
C ALA A 289 -16.80 -9.77 12.65
N PHE A 290 -15.48 -9.59 12.70
CA PHE A 290 -14.83 -8.32 12.31
C PHE A 290 -13.84 -8.44 11.14
N GLY A 291 -13.61 -9.65 10.62
CA GLY A 291 -12.54 -9.92 9.66
C GLY A 291 -12.71 -9.23 8.32
N SER A 292 -13.93 -8.96 7.87
CA SER A 292 -14.19 -8.20 6.64
C SER A 292 -13.68 -6.75 6.75
N VAL A 293 -14.01 -6.07 7.85
CA VAL A 293 -13.57 -4.69 8.12
C VAL A 293 -12.07 -4.65 8.39
N ILE A 294 -11.56 -5.52 9.27
CA ILE A 294 -10.13 -5.58 9.60
C ILE A 294 -9.30 -5.91 8.36
N GLY A 295 -9.73 -6.87 7.55
CA GLY A 295 -9.03 -7.27 6.33
C GLY A 295 -8.97 -6.14 5.31
N LEU A 296 -10.07 -5.41 5.14
CA LEU A 296 -10.12 -4.27 4.23
C LEU A 296 -9.27 -3.09 4.73
N MET A 297 -9.27 -2.83 6.03
CA MET A 297 -8.40 -1.82 6.65
C MET A 297 -6.93 -2.20 6.55
N ALA A 298 -6.60 -3.46 6.81
CA ALA A 298 -5.24 -3.95 6.63
C ALA A 298 -4.82 -3.79 5.16
N PHE A 299 -5.65 -4.18 4.20
CA PHE A 299 -5.36 -4.01 2.78
C PHE A 299 -5.04 -2.56 2.41
N PHE A 300 -5.90 -1.61 2.78
CA PHE A 300 -5.64 -0.20 2.50
C PHE A 300 -4.41 0.33 3.23
N TYR A 301 -4.17 -0.13 4.46
CA TYR A 301 -3.01 0.27 5.23
C TYR A 301 -1.69 -0.19 4.60
N PHE A 302 -1.60 -1.45 4.21
CA PHE A 302 -0.42 -1.97 3.53
C PHE A 302 -0.24 -1.37 2.13
N PHE A 303 -1.33 -1.15 1.39
CA PHE A 303 -1.30 -0.44 0.11
C PHE A 303 -0.77 1.00 0.26
N ALA A 304 -1.30 1.76 1.21
CA ALA A 304 -0.88 3.13 1.46
C ALA A 304 0.59 3.19 1.90
N ARG A 305 0.99 2.31 2.82
CA ARG A 305 2.37 2.21 3.31
C ARG A 305 3.35 1.87 2.20
N LEU A 306 3.03 0.91 1.35
CA LEU A 306 3.84 0.56 0.19
C LEU A 306 3.97 1.74 -0.77
N THR A 307 2.86 2.42 -1.07
CA THR A 307 2.83 3.57 -1.98
C THR A 307 3.74 4.69 -1.46
N LEU A 308 3.61 5.03 -0.17
CA LEU A 308 4.41 6.08 0.47
C LEU A 308 5.89 5.69 0.59
N PHE A 309 6.18 4.43 0.91
CA PHE A 309 7.56 3.92 0.93
C PHE A 309 8.21 4.02 -0.45
N CYS A 310 7.49 3.64 -1.51
CA CYS A 310 7.98 3.76 -2.88
C CYS A 310 8.13 5.22 -3.31
N ALA A 311 7.26 6.14 -2.84
CA ALA A 311 7.43 7.57 -3.05
C ALA A 311 8.73 8.08 -2.38
N ALA A 312 9.02 7.68 -1.14
CA ALA A 312 10.26 8.01 -0.45
C ALA A 312 11.50 7.41 -1.15
N TRP A 313 11.39 6.18 -1.67
CA TRP A 313 12.42 5.55 -2.48
C TRP A 313 12.73 6.35 -3.76
N ILE A 314 11.68 6.78 -4.49
CA ILE A 314 11.83 7.59 -5.70
C ILE A 314 12.49 8.94 -5.36
N ALA A 315 12.12 9.56 -4.23
CA ALA A 315 12.65 10.85 -3.79
C ALA A 315 14.12 10.79 -3.33
N THR A 316 14.56 9.68 -2.73
CA THR A 316 15.95 9.51 -2.23
C THR A 316 16.92 9.01 -3.29
N ALA A 317 16.45 8.77 -4.52
CA ALA A 317 17.27 8.26 -5.62
C ALA A 317 18.21 9.34 -6.18
N ASN A 318 19.32 9.60 -5.49
CA ASN A 318 20.42 10.42 -6.00
C ASN A 318 21.21 9.59 -7.02
N TYR A 319 21.27 10.07 -8.26
CA TYR A 319 22.05 9.44 -9.32
C TYR A 319 23.31 10.29 -9.56
N GLN A 320 24.45 9.65 -9.83
CA GLN A 320 25.80 10.25 -9.87
C GLN A 320 26.00 11.51 -10.77
N GLY A 321 24.99 11.99 -11.50
CA GLY A 321 25.03 13.27 -12.22
C GLY A 321 24.56 14.50 -11.42
N ASP A 322 24.14 14.32 -10.16
CA ASP A 322 23.56 15.41 -9.35
C ASP A 322 24.60 16.31 -8.67
N ILE A 323 25.81 15.81 -8.36
CA ILE A 323 26.83 16.61 -7.67
C ILE A 323 27.29 17.82 -8.52
N SER A 324 27.26 17.69 -9.84
CA SER A 324 27.66 18.74 -10.77
C SER A 324 26.59 19.82 -11.02
N THR A 325 25.34 19.63 -10.61
CA THR A 325 24.27 20.62 -10.84
C THR A 325 24.05 21.49 -9.60
N ASP A 326 24.03 20.88 -8.39
CA ASP A 326 23.90 21.61 -7.13
C ASP A 326 25.11 22.53 -6.86
N GLN A 327 26.33 22.12 -7.23
CA GLN A 327 27.52 22.97 -7.12
C GLN A 327 27.44 24.22 -8.01
N ASN A 328 26.86 24.09 -9.21
CA ASN A 328 26.73 25.20 -10.16
C ASN A 328 25.61 26.19 -9.79
N GLU A 329 24.62 25.79 -9.00
CA GLU A 329 23.57 26.68 -8.49
C GLU A 329 23.98 27.37 -7.18
N GLN A 330 24.72 26.70 -6.30
CA GLN A 330 25.28 27.32 -5.08
C GLN A 330 26.35 28.38 -5.38
N GLU A 331 27.08 28.25 -6.48
CA GLU A 331 28.09 29.24 -6.89
C GLU A 331 27.47 30.51 -7.51
N LYS A 332 26.17 30.50 -7.82
CA LYS A 332 25.45 31.65 -8.41
C LYS A 332 24.73 32.54 -7.39
N GLU A 333 24.70 32.17 -6.12
CA GLU A 333 24.03 32.95 -5.08
C GLU A 333 25.01 34.01 -4.51
N PRO A 334 24.76 35.32 -4.68
CA PRO A 334 25.68 36.34 -4.16
C PRO A 334 25.66 36.33 -2.62
N PRO A 335 26.80 36.58 -1.96
CA PRO A 335 26.88 36.52 -0.50
C PRO A 335 25.95 37.54 0.15
N SER A 336 25.16 37.06 1.12
CA SER A 336 24.23 37.89 1.89
C SER A 336 24.94 39.08 2.53
N PRO A 337 24.40 40.31 2.43
CA PRO A 337 24.93 41.45 3.17
C PRO A 337 24.79 41.21 4.67
N ARG A 338 25.86 41.50 5.41
CA ARG A 338 25.98 41.36 6.87
C ARG A 338 25.14 42.38 7.63
#